data_AF-X1DYC3-F1
#
_entry.id   AF-X1DYC3-F1
#
_cell.length_a   1.000
_cell.length_b   1.000
_cell.length_c   1.000
_cell.angle_alpha   90.00
_cell.angle_beta   90.00
_cell.angle_gamma   90.00
#
_symmetry.space_group_name_H-M   'P 1'
#
loop_
_entity.id
_entity.type
_entity.pdbx_description
1 polymer ?
#
loop_
_entity_poly.entity_id
_entity_poly.type
_entity_poly.pdbx_seq_one_letter_code
_entity_poly.pdbx_strand_id
1 'polypeptide(L)'
;ILSGLLLCMISLIITLVILGRSLFFGAAISGMAMMITWIHFLIGGQFLMLGLVGEYIGRVYSQVQNRPLYITAEKSGNLPTR
;
A
#
# COMPACT_ATOMS: atom_id res chain seq x y z
N ILE A 1 -0.92 3.51 1.28
CA ILE A 1 0.49 3.93 1.45
C ILE A 1 1.10 3.52 2.77
N LEU A 2 0.63 4.01 3.94
CA LEU A 2 1.33 3.75 5.21
C LEU A 2 1.44 2.24 5.53
N SER A 3 0.37 1.49 5.27
CA SER A 3 0.34 0.03 5.36
C SER A 3 1.28 -0.67 4.37
N GLY A 4 1.41 -0.16 3.14
CA GLY A 4 2.34 -0.69 2.13
C GLY A 4 3.81 -0.40 2.44
N LEU A 5 4.11 0.78 3.00
CA LEU A 5 5.45 1.15 3.45
C LEU A 5 5.92 0.25 4.61
N LEU A 6 5.02 -0.02 5.57
CA LEU A 6 5.28 -0.94 6.69
C LEU A 6 5.62 -2.35 6.19
N LEU A 7 4.85 -2.90 5.25
CA LEU A 7 5.15 -4.22 4.67
C LEU A 7 6.47 -4.25 3.88
N CYS A 8 6.79 -3.18 3.16
CA CYS A 8 8.05 -3.06 2.42
C CYS A 8 9.26 -3.09 3.38
N MET A 9 9.18 -2.34 4.48
CA MET A 9 10.23 -2.34 5.52
C MET A 9 10.40 -3.72 6.16
N ILE A 10 9.32 -4.44 6.44
CA ILE A 10 9.37 -5.80 6.99
C ILE A 10 10.03 -6.77 6.00
N SER A 11 9.67 -6.70 4.71
CA SER A 11 10.26 -7.53 3.65
C SER A 11 11.77 -7.30 3.48
N LEU A 12 12.22 -6.03 3.58
CA LEU A 12 13.64 -5.67 3.54
C LEU A 12 14.42 -6.27 4.71
N ILE A 13 13.88 -6.20 5.93
CA ILE A 13 14.51 -6.76 7.13
C ILE A 13 14.67 -8.28 6.99
N ILE A 14 13.64 -9.00 6.54
CA ILE A 14 13.69 -10.45 6.36
C ILE A 14 14.75 -10.83 5.30
N THR A 15 14.80 -10.09 4.20
CA THR A 15 15.79 -10.30 3.13
C THR A 15 17.22 -10.11 3.65
N LEU A 16 17.48 -9.07 4.44
CA LEU A 16 18.78 -8.81 5.07
C LEU A 16 19.19 -9.93 6.04
N VAL A 17 18.26 -10.44 6.85
CA VAL A 17 18.51 -11.55 7.78
C VAL A 17 18.88 -12.84 7.03
N ILE A 18 18.17 -13.15 5.95
CA ILE A 18 18.44 -14.34 5.12
C ILE A 18 19.79 -14.19 4.42
N LEU A 19 20.09 -13.00 3.88
CA LEU A 19 21.37 -12.71 3.23
C LEU A 19 22.54 -12.82 4.21
N GLY A 20 22.37 -12.27 5.43
CA GLY A 20 23.35 -12.40 6.51
C GLY A 20 23.57 -13.86 6.92
N ARG A 21 22.51 -14.64 7.13
CA ARG A 21 22.65 -16.09 7.41
C ARG A 21 23.34 -16.83 6.27
N SER A 22 23.05 -16.49 5.01
CA SER A 22 23.68 -17.11 3.84
C SER A 22 25.19 -16.85 3.80
N LEU A 23 25.64 -15.63 4.11
CA LEU A 23 27.06 -15.25 4.10
C LEU A 23 27.85 -15.89 5.25
N PHE A 24 27.28 -15.99 6.46
CA PHE A 24 28.01 -16.47 7.64
C PHE A 24 27.93 -18.00 7.86
N PHE A 25 26.87 -18.70 7.44
CA PHE A 25 26.67 -20.15 7.65
C PHE A 25 26.84 -21.00 6.36
N GLY A 26 27.59 -20.48 5.38
CA GLY A 26 27.57 -20.85 3.96
C GLY A 26 27.88 -22.30 3.55
N ALA A 27 27.17 -23.32 4.03
CA ALA A 27 27.51 -24.70 3.68
C ALA A 27 26.36 -25.66 3.34
N ALA A 28 25.09 -25.38 3.59
CA ALA A 28 24.05 -26.41 3.40
C ALA A 28 22.93 -26.09 2.38
N ILE A 29 22.64 -24.82 2.07
CA ILE A 29 21.38 -24.42 1.39
C ILE A 29 21.58 -23.30 0.35
N SER A 30 22.75 -23.21 -0.30
CA SER A 30 23.10 -22.09 -1.19
C SER A 30 22.06 -21.83 -2.31
N GLY A 31 21.52 -22.88 -2.94
CA GLY A 31 20.51 -22.74 -4.00
C GLY A 31 19.16 -22.20 -3.51
N MET A 32 18.63 -22.71 -2.39
CA MET A 32 17.32 -22.27 -1.89
C MET A 32 17.41 -20.89 -1.22
N ALA A 33 18.53 -20.55 -0.58
CA ALA A 33 18.73 -19.23 0.01
C ALA A 33 18.67 -18.12 -1.04
N MET A 34 19.30 -18.32 -2.20
CA MET A 34 19.22 -17.36 -3.32
C MET A 34 17.80 -17.24 -3.88
N MET A 35 17.08 -18.35 -4.06
CA MET A 35 15.69 -18.33 -4.52
C MET A 35 14.76 -17.59 -3.56
N ILE A 36 14.85 -17.90 -2.26
CA ILE A 36 14.02 -17.26 -1.23
C ILE A 36 14.29 -15.76 -1.17
N THR A 37 15.55 -15.35 -1.26
CA THR A 37 15.96 -13.93 -1.28
C THR A 37 15.34 -13.19 -2.46
N TRP A 38 15.43 -13.75 -3.67
CA TRP A 38 14.82 -13.18 -4.88
C TRP A 38 13.29 -13.09 -4.78
N ILE A 39 12.64 -14.15 -4.32
CA ILE A 39 11.18 -14.17 -4.14
C ILE A 39 10.75 -13.11 -3.11
N HIS A 40 11.45 -12.99 -1.98
CA HIS A 40 11.15 -11.98 -0.97
C HIS A 40 11.32 -10.55 -1.50
N PHE A 41 12.38 -10.31 -2.28
CA PHE A 41 12.61 -9.01 -2.93
C PHE A 41 11.46 -8.64 -3.88
N LEU A 42 11.01 -9.58 -4.71
CA LEU A 42 9.88 -9.38 -5.62
C LEU A 42 8.58 -9.14 -4.85
N ILE A 43 8.31 -9.91 -3.79
CA ILE A 43 7.13 -9.74 -2.93
C ILE A 43 7.10 -8.34 -2.31
N GLY A 44 8.24 -7.85 -1.79
CA GLY A 44 8.34 -6.49 -1.24
C GLY A 44 7.97 -5.41 -2.25
N GLY A 45 8.44 -5.53 -3.50
CA GLY A 45 8.09 -4.61 -4.58
C GLY A 45 6.60 -4.66 -4.96
N GLN A 46 6.01 -5.86 -5.03
CA GLN A 46 4.57 -6.03 -5.34
C GLN A 46 3.67 -5.39 -4.27
N PHE A 47 4.04 -5.51 -2.99
CA PHE A 47 3.30 -4.86 -1.90
C PHE A 47 3.37 -3.32 -1.95
N LEU A 48 4.49 -2.75 -2.40
CA LEU A 48 4.61 -1.30 -2.62
C LEU A 48 3.65 -0.83 -3.72
N MET A 49 3.58 -1.58 -4.82
CA MET A 49 2.65 -1.29 -5.92
C MET A 49 1.18 -1.40 -5.48
N LEU A 50 0.81 -2.44 -4.73
CA LEU A 50 -0.52 -2.58 -4.12
C LEU A 50 -0.86 -1.39 -3.20
N GLY A 51 0.11 -0.90 -2.43
CA GLY A 51 -0.07 0.26 -1.55
C GLY A 51 -0.34 1.57 -2.28
N LEU A 52 0.20 1.73 -3.50
CA LEU A 52 -0.02 2.87 -4.39
C LEU A 52 -1.37 2.76 -5.09
N VAL A 53 -1.66 1.57 -5.66
CA VAL A 53 -2.96 1.27 -6.30
C VAL A 53 -4.11 1.46 -5.32
N GLY A 54 -3.96 1.04 -4.06
CA GLY A 54 -4.99 1.24 -3.04
C GLY A 54 -5.29 2.71 -2.75
N GLU A 55 -4.29 3.60 -2.77
CA GLU A 55 -4.53 5.04 -2.62
C GLU A 55 -5.22 5.62 -3.86
N TYR A 56 -4.78 5.20 -5.05
CA TYR A 56 -5.40 5.61 -6.30
C TYR A 56 -6.87 5.18 -6.36
N ILE A 57 -7.17 3.91 -6.07
CA ILE A 57 -8.53 3.38 -6.01
C ILE A 57 -9.35 4.11 -4.94
N GLY A 58 -8.80 4.37 -3.76
CA GLY A 58 -9.50 5.14 -2.72
C GLY A 58 -9.89 6.54 -3.19
N ARG A 59 -9.00 7.22 -3.92
CA ARG A 59 -9.25 8.55 -4.50
C ARG A 59 -10.29 8.50 -5.62
N VAL A 60 -10.20 7.51 -6.51
CA VAL A 60 -11.20 7.28 -7.57
C VAL A 60 -12.56 6.94 -6.96
N TYR A 61 -12.61 6.09 -5.93
CA TYR A 61 -13.85 5.74 -5.25
C TYR A 61 -14.51 6.96 -4.60
N SER A 62 -13.70 7.86 -4.00
CA SER A 62 -14.19 9.14 -3.49
C SER A 62 -14.74 10.07 -4.58
N GLN A 63 -14.17 10.03 -5.79
CA GLN A 63 -14.65 10.83 -6.93
C GLN A 63 -15.91 10.21 -7.56
N VAL A 64 -15.98 8.89 -7.67
CA VAL A 64 -17.11 8.16 -8.24
C VAL A 64 -18.33 8.17 -7.32
N GLN A 65 -18.12 8.22 -6.00
CA GLN A 65 -19.23 8.26 -5.04
C GLN A 65 -20.08 9.54 -5.06
N ASN A 66 -19.74 10.58 -5.87
CA ASN A 66 -20.57 11.77 -6.08
C ASN A 66 -21.36 12.19 -4.83
N ARG A 67 -20.68 12.34 -3.67
CA ARG A 67 -21.35 12.88 -2.50
C ARG A 67 -21.39 14.39 -2.71
N PRO A 68 -22.55 15.01 -2.98
CA PRO A 68 -22.63 16.46 -3.04
C PRO A 68 -22.05 17.00 -1.73
N LEU A 69 -20.97 17.79 -1.83
CA LEU A 69 -20.27 18.37 -0.69
C LEU A 69 -21.13 19.39 0.09
N TYR A 70 -22.33 19.68 -0.41
CA TYR A 70 -23.31 20.49 0.28
C TYR A 70 -24.72 20.04 -0.13
N ILE A 71 -25.54 19.67 0.84
CA ILE A 71 -26.99 19.78 0.69
C ILE A 71 -27.27 21.27 0.87
N THR A 72 -27.60 21.98 -0.20
CA THR A 72 -28.22 23.31 -0.07
C THR A 72 -29.52 23.09 0.66
N ALA A 73 -29.51 23.24 1.99
CA ALA A 73 -30.70 23.37 2.77
C ALA A 73 -31.41 24.62 2.24
N GLU A 74 -32.48 24.36 1.48
CA GLU A 74 -33.39 25.38 0.97
C GLU A 74 -33.71 26.32 2.13
N LYS A 75 -33.21 27.56 2.06
CA LYS A 75 -33.63 28.59 2.99
C LYS A 75 -35.07 28.94 2.60
N SER A 76 -36.01 28.23 3.22
CA SER A 76 -37.39 28.69 3.31
C SER A 76 -37.36 30.05 4.00
N GLY A 77 -37.50 31.08 3.18
CA GLY A 77 -37.52 32.48 3.57
C GLY A 77 -38.57 33.17 2.73
N ASN A 78 -39.82 32.79 2.97
CA ASN A 78 -41.00 33.53 2.56
C ASN A 78 -40.81 35.02 2.91
N LEU A 79 -40.80 35.90 1.91
CA LEU A 79 -41.10 37.32 2.11
C LEU A 79 -41.88 37.84 0.89
N PRO A 80 -42.99 38.57 1.11
CA PRO A 80 -44.09 38.64 0.17
C PRO A 80 -43.88 39.67 -0.93
N THR A 81 -44.57 39.39 -2.03
CA THR A 81 -44.91 40.27 -3.15
C THR A 81 -45.07 41.74 -2.75
N ARG A 82 -44.30 42.61 -3.40
CA ARG A 82 -44.77 43.94 -3.78
C ARG A 82 -44.19 44.35 -5.12
#